data_AF-A0A2E5MMC4-F1
#
_entry.id   AF-A0A2E5MMC4-F1
#
_cell.length_a   1.000
_cell.length_b   1.000
_cell.length_c   1.000
_cell.angle_alpha   90.00
_cell.angle_beta   90.00
_cell.angle_gamma   90.00
#
_symmetry.space_group_name_H-M   'P 1'
#
loop_
_entity.id
_entity.type
_entity.pdbx_description
1 polymer ?
#
loop_
_entity_poly.entity_id
_entity_poly.type
_entity_poly.pdbx_seq_one_letter_code
_entity_poly.pdbx_strand_id
1 'polypeptide(L)' 'MGELKGYEIVYGRNANELNQRVVINDASVMSYTVDGLSEGDWYFAIRVLDTENLSSPLSAVVSKSI' A
#
# COMPACT_ATOMS: atom_id res chain seq x y z
N MET A 1 14.32 -12.93 15.21
CA MET A 1 14.65 -12.28 13.92
C MET A 1 13.32 -11.96 13.30
N GLY A 2 12.97 -10.69 13.13
CA GLY A 2 11.63 -10.29 12.67
C GLY A 2 11.40 -10.82 11.27
N GLU A 3 10.44 -11.73 11.11
CA GLU A 3 10.07 -12.26 9.82
C GLU A 3 9.14 -11.25 9.13
N LEU A 4 9.57 -10.79 7.96
CA LEU A 4 8.75 -9.96 7.09
C LEU A 4 7.55 -10.80 6.64
N LYS A 5 6.33 -10.38 7.00
CA LYS A 5 5.09 -11.07 6.60
C LYS A 5 4.65 -10.65 5.21
N GLY A 6 4.88 -9.37 4.87
CA GLY A 6 4.58 -8.84 3.55
C GLY A 6 4.35 -7.33 3.59
N TYR A 7 3.42 -6.85 2.77
CA TYR A 7 3.22 -5.43 2.50
C TYR A 7 1.73 -5.06 2.55
N GLU A 8 1.44 -3.82 2.93
CA GLU A 8 0.12 -3.23 2.75
C GLU A 8 0.25 -1.99 1.87
N ILE A 9 -0.50 -1.98 0.77
CA ILE A 9 -0.65 -0.83 -0.11
C ILE A 9 -1.95 -0.14 0.29
N VAL A 10 -1.87 1.13 0.64
CA VAL A 10 -3.05 1.97 0.89
C VAL A 10 -3.17 3.02 -0.21
N TYR A 11 -4.39 3.26 -0.66
CA TYR A 11 -4.65 4.16 -1.77
C TYR A 11 -6.03 4.81 -1.66
N GLY A 12 -6.25 5.88 -2.41
CA GLY A 12 -7.52 6.60 -2.41
C GLY A 12 -7.48 7.84 -3.29
N ARG A 13 -8.59 8.57 -3.31
CA ARG A 13 -8.72 9.84 -4.07
C ARG A 13 -8.32 11.08 -3.28
N ASN A 14 -7.97 10.93 -2.00
CA ASN A 14 -7.56 12.02 -1.13
C ASN A 14 -6.19 11.67 -0.52
N ALA A 15 -5.18 12.51 -0.72
CA ALA A 15 -3.83 12.30 -0.21
C ALA A 15 -3.78 12.16 1.33
N ASN A 16 -4.73 12.79 2.03
CA ASN A 16 -4.83 12.75 3.48
C ASN A 16 -5.71 11.59 3.98
N GLU A 17 -6.45 10.93 3.09
CA GLU A 17 -7.39 9.86 3.42
C GLU A 17 -7.29 8.73 2.39
N LEU A 18 -6.36 7.81 2.64
CA LEU A 18 -6.21 6.59 1.85
C LEU A 18 -7.18 5.53 2.40
N ASN A 19 -8.39 5.50 1.84
CA ASN A 19 -9.51 4.69 2.33
C ASN A 19 -9.56 3.27 1.75
N GLN A 20 -8.76 2.96 0.74
CA GLN A 20 -8.64 1.62 0.15
C GLN A 20 -7.31 0.98 0.56
N ARG A 21 -7.32 -0.35 0.69
CA ARG A 21 -6.11 -1.11 1.05
C ARG A 21 -6.03 -2.44 0.32
N VAL A 22 -4.82 -2.85 -0.01
CA VAL A 22 -4.47 -4.19 -0.48
C VAL A 22 -3.42 -4.76 0.48
N VAL A 23 -3.70 -5.94 1.01
CA VAL A 23 -2.75 -6.67 1.85
C VAL A 23 -2.11 -7.78 1.03
N ILE A 24 -0.78 -7.74 0.94
CA ILE A 24 0.05 -8.73 0.27
C ILE A 24 0.74 -9.53 1.36
N ASN A 25 0.21 -10.70 1.71
CA ASN A 25 0.78 -11.61 2.73
C ASN A 25 1.91 -12.50 2.15
N ASP A 26 2.75 -11.90 1.30
CA ASP A 26 3.89 -12.57 0.69
C ASP A 26 5.04 -11.57 0.58
N ALA A 27 6.07 -11.79 1.40
CA ALA A 27 7.27 -10.97 1.44
C ALA A 27 8.15 -11.08 0.19
N SER A 28 7.93 -12.08 -0.67
CA SER A 28 8.67 -12.25 -1.92
C SER A 28 8.12 -11.39 -3.06
N VAL A 29 6.91 -10.84 -2.90
CA VAL A 29 6.27 -9.99 -3.91
C VAL A 29 6.94 -8.61 -3.94
N MET A 30 7.59 -8.33 -5.07
CA MET A 30 8.29 -7.05 -5.30
C MET A 30 7.47 -6.06 -6.14
N SER A 31 6.37 -6.50 -6.73
CA SER A 31 5.52 -5.68 -7.61
C SER A 31 4.06 -6.09 -7.51
N TYR A 32 3.16 -5.11 -7.50
CA TYR A 32 1.72 -5.31 -7.50
C TYR A 32 1.06 -4.26 -8.40
N THR A 33 0.03 -4.65 -9.15
CA THR A 33 -0.76 -3.75 -9.98
C THR A 33 -2.14 -3.55 -9.37
N VAL A 34 -2.51 -2.30 -9.13
CA VAL A 34 -3.87 -1.93 -8.73
C VAL A 34 -4.67 -1.64 -9.99
N ASP A 35 -5.67 -2.46 -10.27
CA ASP A 35 -6.59 -2.32 -11.40
C ASP A 35 -7.94 -1.72 -10.98
N GLY A 36 -8.83 -1.51 -11.96
CA GLY A 36 -10.19 -1.00 -11.69
C GLY A 36 -10.26 0.46 -11.26
N LEU A 37 -9.20 1.24 -11.45
CA LEU A 37 -9.17 2.66 -11.13
C LEU A 37 -9.87 3.46 -12.23
N SER A 38 -10.91 4.19 -11.83
CA SER A 38 -11.57 5.18 -12.68
C SER A 38 -10.67 6.39 -12.97
N GLU A 39 -10.98 7.13 -14.02
CA GLU A 39 -10.34 8.42 -14.33
C GLU A 39 -10.31 9.37 -13.12
N GLY A 40 -9.21 10.10 -12.99
CA GLY A 40 -8.97 11.09 -11.94
C GLY A 40 -7.67 10.88 -11.16
N ASP A 41 -7.50 11.68 -10.11
CA ASP A 41 -6.30 11.66 -9.28
C ASP A 41 -6.36 10.58 -8.19
N TRP A 42 -5.32 9.76 -8.17
CA TRP A 42 -5.12 8.70 -7.20
C TRP A 42 -3.86 8.91 -6.41
N TYR A 43 -3.91 8.58 -5.13
CA TYR A 43 -2.80 8.66 -4.18
C TYR A 43 -2.51 7.28 -3.63
N PHE A 44 -1.23 6.97 -3.45
CA PHE A 44 -0.75 5.67 -3.02
C PHE A 44 0.34 5.82 -1.97
N ALA A 45 0.33 4.95 -0.97
CA ALA A 45 1.43 4.75 -0.04
C ALA A 45 1.53 3.27 0.31
N ILE A 46 2.70 2.84 0.77
CA ILE A 46 2.97 1.46 1.15
C ILE A 46 3.57 1.41 2.56
N ARG A 47 3.29 0.33 3.30
CA ARG A 47 3.98 -0.01 4.53
C ARG A 47 4.29 -1.50 4.60
N VAL A 48 5.26 -1.84 5.41
CA VAL A 48 5.66 -3.21 5.71
C VAL A 48 4.79 -3.76 6.84
N LEU A 49 4.40 -5.03 6.73
CA LEU A 49 3.78 -5.81 7.78
C LEU A 49 4.75 -6.89 8.28
N ASP A 50 4.90 -7.01 9.59
CA ASP A 50 5.64 -8.13 10.19
C ASP A 50 4.71 -9.24 10.71
N THR A 51 5.31 -10.35 11.14
CA THR A 51 4.58 -11.51 11.69
C THR A 51 3.96 -11.26 13.07
N GLU A 52 4.34 -10.18 13.74
CA GLU A 52 3.86 -9.77 15.07
C GLU A 52 2.71 -8.73 14.99
N ASN A 53 2.15 -8.52 13.79
CA ASN A 53 1.13 -7.50 13.49
C ASN A 53 1.60 -6.05 13.73
N LEU A 54 2.91 -5.81 13.82
CA LEU A 54 3.44 -4.46 13.76
C LEU A 54 3.53 -4.04 12.29
N SER A 55 3.30 -2.75 12.07
CA SER A 55 3.41 -2.14 10.75
C SER A 55 4.43 -1.02 10.79
N SER A 56 5.21 -0.87 9.73
CA SER A 56 6.05 0.32 9.58
C SER A 56 5.19 1.59 9.44
N PRO A 57 5.78 2.78 9.63
CA PRO A 57 5.21 4.00 9.10
C PRO A 57 4.91 3.85 7.59
N LEU A 58 3.92 4.61 7.12
CA LEU A 58 3.66 4.74 5.68
C LEU A 58 4.85 5.37 4.97
N SER A 59 5.08 4.95 3.72
CA SER A 59 5.95 5.65 2.79
C SER A 59 5.46 7.08 2.54
N ALA A 60 6.29 7.86 1.84
CA ALA A 60 5.80 9.07 1.21
C ALA A 60 4.60 8.73 0.29
N VAL A 61 3.58 9.59 0.32
CA VAL A 61 2.43 9.48 -0.57
C VAL A 61 2.86 9.93 -1.96
N VAL A 62 2.60 9.10 -2.95
CA VAL A 62 2.79 9.41 -4.36
C VAL A 62 1.44 9.52 -5.05
N SER A 63 1.36 10.26 -6.15
CA SER A 63 0.12 10.42 -6.91
C SER A 63 0.26 9.95 -8.36
N LYS A 64 -0.89 9.61 -8.95
CA LYS A 64 -1.03 9.29 -10.37
C LYS A 64 -2.40 9.75 -10.85
N SER A 65 -2.43 10.51 -11.94
CA SER A 65 -3.66 10.81 -12.67
C SER A 65 -3.86 9.72 -13.73
N ILE A 66 -5.01 9.06 -13.70
CA ILE A 66 -5.43 8.03 -14.66
C ILE A 66 -6.30 8.69 -15.73
#